data_AF-A0A954W9D2-F1
#
_entry.id   AF-A0A954W9D2-F1
#
_cell.length_a   1.000
_cell.length_b   1.000
_cell.length_c   1.000
_cell.angle_alpha   90.00
_cell.angle_beta   90.00
_cell.angle_gamma   90.00
#
_symmetry.space_group_name_H-M   'P 1'
#
loop_
_entity.id
_entity.type
_entity.pdbx_description
1 polymer ?
#
loop_
_entity_poly.entity_id
_entity_poly.type
_entity_poly.pdbx_seq_one_letter_code
_entity_poly.pdbx_strand_id
1 'polypeptide(L)'
;MNQDTAPPLPARLIAQLRQPLVWGTFCGLAAAIGYTAANIFLRSAKDCDPIWVSCVKSVPTVLLAGPWLLFNKSRGETILPAPRVLGSLMLAGLIGQLFGNVGFQWALGVIGLALTVPITMGTIILAGAVMGRIFLHEPVTWRAAVSMSVLVLAICVLSLGAGAASRSVIGADSTDDVSVAAWRLFAAVAAACVSGVAYAALGVVIRHGVSGRASVATT
;
A
#
# COMPACT_ATOMS: atom_id res chain seq x y z
N MET A 1 -27.27 42.45 34.46
CA MET A 1 -26.91 41.08 34.89
C MET A 1 -27.53 40.12 33.90
N ASN A 2 -26.70 39.55 33.01
CA ASN A 2 -26.91 38.28 32.30
C ASN A 2 -25.66 38.06 31.43
N GLN A 3 -24.78 37.19 31.90
CA GLN A 3 -23.60 36.73 31.18
C GLN A 3 -24.05 35.59 30.25
N ASP A 4 -24.02 35.83 28.94
CA ASP A 4 -24.04 34.78 27.93
C ASP A 4 -22.69 34.04 27.97
N THR A 5 -22.63 32.97 28.77
CA THR A 5 -21.49 32.05 28.78
C THR A 5 -21.68 31.01 27.68
N ALA A 6 -21.27 31.37 26.46
CA ALA A 6 -20.99 30.38 25.43
C ALA A 6 -19.94 29.38 25.98
N PRO A 7 -20.17 28.05 25.90
CA PRO A 7 -19.20 27.09 26.39
C PRO A 7 -17.87 27.23 25.62
N PRO A 8 -16.71 27.06 26.28
CA PRO A 8 -15.42 27.25 25.63
C PRO A 8 -15.26 26.26 24.48
N LEU A 9 -14.81 26.78 23.33
CA LEU A 9 -14.64 26.06 22.07
C LEU A 9 -13.56 24.92 21.99
N PRO A 10 -12.73 24.54 23.00
CA PRO A 10 -11.77 23.44 22.81
C PRO A 10 -12.31 22.03 23.07
N ALA A 11 -13.32 21.83 23.93
CA ALA A 11 -13.73 20.48 24.34
C ALA A 11 -14.46 19.69 23.23
N ARG A 12 -15.27 20.39 22.43
CA ARG A 12 -15.99 19.78 21.29
C ARG A 12 -15.03 19.42 20.16
N LEU A 13 -14.02 20.25 19.90
CA LEU A 13 -13.00 20.00 18.89
C LEU A 13 -12.15 18.76 19.24
N ILE A 14 -11.74 18.64 20.51
CA ILE A 14 -10.98 17.47 21.01
C ILE A 14 -11.83 16.20 20.89
N ALA A 15 -13.12 16.23 21.24
CA ALA A 15 -14.00 15.07 21.11
C ALA A 15 -14.26 14.68 19.65
N GLN A 16 -14.43 15.66 18.76
CA GLN A 16 -14.63 15.46 17.33
C GLN A 16 -13.38 14.93 16.63
N LEU A 17 -12.17 15.31 17.06
CA LEU A 17 -10.91 14.77 16.52
C LEU A 17 -10.57 13.39 17.12
N ARG A 18 -10.99 13.11 18.36
CA ARG A 18 -10.72 11.82 19.03
C ARG A 18 -11.44 10.64 18.37
N GLN A 19 -12.68 10.82 17.92
CA GLN A 19 -13.45 9.76 17.27
C GLN A 19 -12.84 9.22 15.96
N PRO A 20 -12.46 10.06 14.97
CA PRO A 20 -11.81 9.60 13.75
C PRO A 20 -10.40 9.07 14.01
N LEU A 21 -9.69 9.58 15.02
CA LEU A 21 -8.36 9.06 15.38
C LEU A 21 -8.43 7.63 15.96
N VAL A 22 -9.39 7.35 16.86
CA VAL A 22 -9.56 6.02 17.45
C VAL A 22 -10.02 5.01 16.39
N TRP A 23 -11.01 5.37 15.58
CA TRP A 23 -11.46 4.51 14.48
C TRP A 23 -10.38 4.29 13.42
N GLY A 24 -9.62 5.34 13.07
CA GLY A 24 -8.49 5.23 12.15
C GLY A 24 -7.38 4.32 12.69
N THR A 25 -7.06 4.43 13.98
CA THR A 25 -6.04 3.58 14.62
C THR A 25 -6.48 2.12 14.66
N PHE A 26 -7.74 1.86 15.04
CA PHE A 26 -8.29 0.50 15.06
C PHE A 26 -8.32 -0.10 13.65
N CYS A 27 -8.81 0.65 12.66
CA CYS A 27 -8.81 0.23 11.26
C CYS A 27 -7.40 -0.06 10.75
N GLY A 28 -6.42 0.79 11.09
CA GLY A 28 -5.02 0.57 10.76
C GLY A 28 -4.44 -0.70 11.39
N LEU A 29 -4.75 -0.97 12.65
CA LEU A 29 -4.29 -2.17 13.35
C LEU A 29 -4.92 -3.44 12.76
N ALA A 30 -6.23 -3.43 12.51
CA ALA A 30 -6.94 -4.53 11.87
C ALA A 30 -6.38 -4.78 10.45
N ALA A 31 -6.11 -3.72 9.68
CA ALA A 31 -5.50 -3.81 8.37
C ALA A 31 -4.08 -4.40 8.43
N ALA A 32 -3.26 -4.02 9.44
CA ALA A 32 -1.91 -4.56 9.61
C ALA A 32 -1.91 -6.08 9.91
N ILE A 33 -2.82 -6.53 10.77
CA ILE A 33 -3.00 -7.96 11.09
C ILE A 33 -3.48 -8.71 9.85
N GLY A 34 -4.52 -8.20 9.18
CA GLY A 34 -5.06 -8.80 7.96
C GLY A 34 -4.04 -8.87 6.83
N TYR A 35 -3.22 -7.82 6.65
CA TYR A 35 -2.15 -7.78 5.67
C TYR A 35 -1.05 -8.81 5.96
N THR A 36 -0.69 -8.98 7.24
CA THR A 36 0.29 -9.99 7.66
C THR A 36 -0.23 -11.40 7.36
N ALA A 37 -1.47 -11.72 7.75
CA ALA A 37 -2.09 -13.01 7.46
C ALA A 37 -2.20 -13.27 5.95
N ALA A 38 -2.63 -12.27 5.18
CA ALA A 38 -2.73 -12.38 3.72
C ALA A 38 -1.38 -12.69 3.07
N ASN A 39 -0.31 -12.03 3.50
CA ASN A 39 1.03 -12.28 2.97
C ASN A 39 1.53 -13.69 3.30
N ILE A 40 1.23 -14.21 4.51
CA ILE A 40 1.54 -15.59 4.88
C ILE A 40 0.84 -16.57 3.93
N PHE A 41 -0.46 -16.42 3.72
CA PHE A 41 -1.21 -17.29 2.79
C PHE A 41 -0.75 -17.15 1.34
N LEU A 42 -0.43 -15.94 0.89
CA LEU A 42 0.06 -15.68 -0.47
C LEU A 42 1.41 -16.37 -0.72
N ARG A 43 2.28 -16.43 0.29
CA ARG A 43 3.54 -17.19 0.20
C ARG A 43 3.31 -18.69 0.12
N SER A 44 2.29 -19.22 0.80
CA SER A 44 1.89 -20.62 0.63
C SER A 44 1.32 -20.89 -0.77
N ALA A 45 0.74 -19.89 -1.41
CA ALA A 45 0.24 -19.97 -2.79
C ALA A 45 1.32 -19.64 -3.86
N LYS A 46 2.61 -19.73 -3.53
CA LYS A 46 3.72 -19.40 -4.46
C LYS A 46 3.77 -20.28 -5.72
N ASP A 47 3.25 -21.51 -5.64
CA ASP A 47 3.29 -22.49 -6.72
C ASP A 47 2.13 -22.28 -7.73
N CYS A 48 1.18 -21.40 -7.40
CA CYS A 48 0.10 -21.01 -8.29
C CYS A 48 0.51 -19.86 -9.22
N ASP A 49 -0.17 -19.75 -10.36
CA ASP A 49 0.04 -18.65 -11.29
C ASP A 49 -0.22 -17.28 -10.61
N PRO A 50 0.76 -16.35 -10.61
CA PRO A 50 0.63 -15.06 -9.93
C PRO A 50 -0.52 -14.18 -10.44
N ILE A 51 -0.87 -14.29 -11.73
CA ILE A 51 -1.97 -13.54 -12.34
C ILE A 51 -3.28 -14.10 -11.82
N TRP A 52 -3.43 -15.43 -11.80
CA TRP A 52 -4.62 -16.09 -11.27
C TRP A 52 -4.85 -15.76 -9.78
N VAL A 53 -3.80 -15.84 -8.95
CA VAL A 53 -3.87 -15.48 -7.54
C VAL A 53 -4.31 -14.02 -7.36
N SER A 54 -3.78 -13.11 -8.19
CA SER A 54 -4.18 -11.69 -8.18
C SER A 54 -5.66 -11.50 -8.57
N CYS A 55 -6.15 -12.25 -9.55
CA CYS A 55 -7.57 -12.24 -9.96
C CYS A 55 -8.49 -12.76 -8.86
N VAL A 56 -8.19 -13.90 -8.24
CA VAL A 56 -9.01 -14.45 -7.15
C VAL A 56 -9.02 -13.50 -5.95
N LYS A 57 -7.90 -12.84 -5.65
CA LYS A 57 -7.80 -11.88 -4.55
C LYS A 57 -8.69 -10.64 -4.72
N SER A 58 -9.03 -10.24 -5.95
CA SER A 58 -9.92 -9.08 -6.17
C SER A 58 -11.40 -9.42 -6.01
N VAL A 59 -11.77 -10.71 -6.08
CA VAL A 59 -13.17 -11.16 -5.98
C VAL A 59 -13.83 -10.75 -4.66
N PRO A 60 -13.25 -11.00 -3.46
CA PRO A 60 -13.87 -10.59 -2.20
C PRO A 60 -14.11 -9.08 -2.12
N THR A 61 -13.17 -8.28 -2.63
CA THR A 61 -13.32 -6.82 -2.64
C THR A 61 -14.50 -6.39 -3.51
N VAL A 62 -14.66 -6.97 -4.70
CA VAL A 62 -15.78 -6.65 -5.60
C VAL A 62 -17.11 -7.14 -5.02
N LEU A 63 -17.15 -8.33 -4.42
CA LEU A 63 -18.35 -8.90 -3.82
C LEU A 63 -18.82 -8.17 -2.57
N LEU A 64 -17.92 -7.54 -1.81
CA LEU A 64 -18.29 -6.78 -0.61
C LEU A 64 -18.56 -5.30 -0.95
N ALA A 65 -17.64 -4.66 -1.69
CA ALA A 65 -17.77 -3.25 -2.03
C ALA A 65 -18.85 -3.00 -3.08
N GLY A 66 -19.03 -3.91 -4.05
CA GLY A 66 -20.01 -3.76 -5.13
C GLY A 66 -21.45 -3.62 -4.62
N PRO A 67 -21.98 -4.57 -3.82
CA PRO A 67 -23.31 -4.47 -3.24
C PRO A 67 -23.47 -3.26 -2.31
N TRP A 68 -22.44 -2.92 -1.53
CA TRP A 68 -22.45 -1.73 -0.67
C TRP A 68 -22.59 -0.44 -1.48
N LEU A 69 -21.86 -0.32 -2.59
CA LEU A 69 -21.98 0.81 -3.51
C LEU A 69 -23.38 0.83 -4.16
N LEU A 70 -23.91 -0.31 -4.61
CA LEU A 70 -25.26 -0.38 -5.17
C LEU A 70 -26.34 0.01 -4.15
N PHE A 71 -26.19 -0.40 -2.90
CA PHE A 71 -27.09 -0.04 -1.81
C PHE A 71 -27.06 1.47 -1.54
N ASN A 72 -25.89 2.09 -1.50
CA ASN A 72 -25.79 3.55 -1.35
C ASN A 72 -26.42 4.28 -2.55
N LYS A 73 -26.40 3.68 -3.75
CA LYS A 73 -26.99 4.28 -4.97
C LYS A 73 -28.50 4.29 -4.85
N SER A 74 -29.06 3.20 -4.30
CA SER A 74 -30.48 3.10 -4.01
C SER A 74 -30.97 4.12 -2.96
N ARG A 75 -30.05 4.64 -2.12
CA ARG A 75 -30.32 5.71 -1.15
C ARG A 75 -30.13 7.14 -1.72
N GLY A 76 -29.81 7.27 -3.02
CA GLY A 76 -29.63 8.56 -3.67
C GLY A 76 -28.25 9.20 -3.49
N GLU A 77 -27.28 8.49 -2.89
CA GLU A 77 -25.91 8.99 -2.71
C GLU A 77 -25.15 9.00 -4.04
N THR A 78 -24.40 10.08 -4.29
CA THR A 78 -23.59 10.22 -5.51
C THR A 78 -22.29 9.44 -5.37
N ILE A 79 -22.32 8.16 -5.78
CA ILE A 79 -21.21 7.24 -5.55
C ILE A 79 -20.06 7.38 -6.54
N LEU A 80 -20.38 7.64 -7.81
CA LEU A 80 -19.36 7.71 -8.84
C LEU A 80 -18.72 9.10 -8.84
N PRO A 81 -17.38 9.19 -8.82
CA PRO A 81 -16.70 10.44 -9.08
C PRO A 81 -16.87 10.86 -10.54
N ALA A 82 -16.50 12.11 -10.83
CA ALA A 82 -16.48 12.61 -12.20
C ALA A 82 -15.74 11.62 -13.12
N PRO A 83 -16.20 11.39 -14.36
CA PRO A 83 -15.68 10.33 -15.23
C PRO A 83 -14.16 10.42 -15.47
N ARG A 84 -13.58 11.63 -15.40
CA ARG A 84 -12.13 11.86 -15.46
C ARG A 84 -11.39 11.25 -14.25
N VAL A 85 -11.93 11.44 -13.05
CA VAL A 85 -11.38 10.88 -11.81
C VAL A 85 -11.63 9.37 -11.75
N LEU A 86 -12.79 8.92 -12.25
CA LEU A 86 -13.05 7.49 -12.38
C LEU A 86 -12.04 6.82 -13.31
N GLY A 87 -11.77 7.42 -14.48
CA GLY A 87 -10.78 6.93 -15.42
C GLY A 87 -9.37 6.86 -14.83
N SER A 88 -8.95 7.88 -14.07
CA SER A 88 -7.63 7.84 -13.41
C SER A 88 -7.57 6.79 -12.29
N LEU A 89 -8.65 6.60 -11.51
CA LEU A 89 -8.72 5.52 -10.51
C LEU A 89 -8.70 4.13 -11.15
N MET A 90 -9.40 3.94 -12.28
CA MET A 90 -9.38 2.66 -13.01
C MET A 90 -7.98 2.36 -13.55
N LEU A 91 -7.32 3.34 -14.16
CA LEU A 91 -5.96 3.18 -14.67
C LEU A 91 -4.96 2.90 -13.54
N ALA A 92 -5.00 3.69 -12.46
CA ALA A 92 -4.13 3.48 -11.32
C ALA A 92 -4.40 2.13 -10.63
N GLY A 93 -5.66 1.72 -10.54
CA GLY A 93 -6.07 0.41 -10.01
C GLY A 93 -5.56 -0.73 -10.89
N LEU A 94 -5.64 -0.60 -12.21
CA LEU A 94 -5.10 -1.59 -13.15
C LEU A 94 -3.58 -1.70 -13.02
N ILE A 95 -2.87 -0.58 -12.95
CA ILE A 95 -1.42 -0.56 -12.72
C ILE A 95 -1.08 -1.21 -11.38
N GLY A 96 -1.81 -0.88 -10.30
CA GLY A 96 -1.63 -1.48 -8.98
C GLY A 96 -1.94 -2.98 -8.96
N GLN A 97 -2.91 -3.45 -9.73
CA GLN A 97 -3.26 -4.87 -9.79
C GLN A 97 -2.25 -5.67 -10.61
N LEU A 98 -1.79 -5.15 -11.75
CA LEU A 98 -0.84 -5.84 -12.62
C LEU A 98 0.58 -5.70 -12.07
N PHE A 99 1.12 -4.49 -12.01
CA PHE A 99 2.51 -4.26 -11.60
C PHE A 99 2.71 -4.36 -10.09
N GLY A 100 1.69 -3.99 -9.31
CA GLY A 100 1.69 -4.18 -7.87
C GLY A 100 1.49 -5.65 -7.49
N ASN A 101 0.29 -6.17 -7.68
CA ASN A 101 -0.06 -7.48 -7.10
C ASN A 101 0.63 -8.66 -7.80
N VAL A 102 0.76 -8.68 -9.14
CA VAL A 102 1.45 -9.78 -9.84
C VAL A 102 2.95 -9.73 -9.59
N GLY A 103 3.56 -8.55 -9.68
CA GLY A 103 4.99 -8.35 -9.39
C GLY A 103 5.34 -8.74 -7.95
N PHE A 104 4.50 -8.35 -7.00
CA PHE A 104 4.66 -8.69 -5.59
C PHE A 104 4.53 -10.21 -5.36
N GLN A 105 3.52 -10.86 -5.94
CA GLN A 105 3.31 -12.30 -5.80
C GLN A 105 4.47 -13.10 -6.41
N TRP A 106 4.99 -12.67 -7.55
CA TRP A 106 6.16 -13.30 -8.16
C TRP A 106 7.43 -13.11 -7.31
N ALA A 107 7.67 -11.89 -6.81
CA ALA A 107 8.78 -11.62 -5.91
C ALA A 107 8.67 -12.42 -4.60
N LEU A 108 7.44 -12.59 -4.08
CA LEU A 108 7.18 -13.47 -2.94
C LEU A 108 7.59 -14.91 -3.21
N GLY A 109 7.45 -15.41 -4.44
CA GLY A 109 7.89 -16.74 -4.83
C GLY A 109 9.42 -16.90 -4.83
N VAL A 110 10.13 -15.90 -5.35
CA VAL A 110 11.59 -15.95 -5.56
C VAL A 110 12.39 -15.62 -4.28
N ILE A 111 12.22 -14.41 -3.72
CA ILE A 111 13.03 -13.92 -2.59
C ILE A 111 12.34 -14.09 -1.23
N GLY A 112 11.07 -14.52 -1.24
CA GLY A 112 10.31 -14.82 -0.03
C GLY A 112 9.83 -13.61 0.76
N LEU A 113 8.92 -13.87 1.71
CA LEU A 113 8.26 -12.85 2.52
C LEU A 113 9.22 -11.92 3.26
N ALA A 114 10.31 -12.49 3.78
CA ALA A 114 11.28 -11.77 4.62
C ALA A 114 11.90 -10.58 3.88
N LEU A 115 12.09 -10.68 2.57
CA LEU A 115 12.71 -9.62 1.76
C LEU A 115 11.67 -8.84 0.96
N THR A 116 10.69 -9.52 0.34
CA THR A 116 9.70 -8.84 -0.50
C THR A 116 8.90 -7.80 0.29
N VAL A 117 8.41 -8.14 1.50
CA VAL A 117 7.52 -7.24 2.25
C VAL A 117 8.24 -5.97 2.69
N PRO A 118 9.43 -6.02 3.33
CA PRO A 118 10.13 -4.79 3.71
C PRO A 118 10.60 -3.97 2.52
N ILE A 119 11.06 -4.59 1.43
CA ILE A 119 11.45 -3.87 0.20
C ILE A 119 10.26 -3.13 -0.37
N THR A 120 9.12 -3.81 -0.57
CA THR A 120 7.92 -3.19 -1.11
C THR A 120 7.39 -2.09 -0.19
N MET A 121 7.34 -2.29 1.13
CA MET A 121 6.93 -1.22 2.08
C MET A 121 7.90 -0.03 2.06
N GLY A 122 9.20 -0.30 1.99
CA GLY A 122 10.26 0.68 1.75
C GLY A 122 9.98 1.55 0.55
N THR A 123 9.75 0.90 -0.58
CA THR A 123 9.48 1.60 -1.83
C THR A 123 8.14 2.34 -1.80
N ILE A 124 7.08 1.79 -1.18
CA ILE A 124 5.80 2.51 -1.01
C ILE A 124 6.00 3.82 -0.25
N ILE A 125 6.76 3.80 0.86
CA ILE A 125 6.98 4.99 1.69
C ILE A 125 7.81 6.03 0.93
N LEU A 126 8.90 5.60 0.30
CA LEU A 126 9.78 6.49 -0.49
C LEU A 126 9.04 7.07 -1.69
N ALA A 127 8.45 6.22 -2.53
CA ALA A 127 7.73 6.64 -3.73
C ALA A 127 6.50 7.47 -3.36
N GLY A 128 5.77 7.09 -2.31
CA GLY A 128 4.60 7.83 -1.83
C GLY A 128 4.94 9.23 -1.35
N ALA A 129 6.08 9.43 -0.69
CA ALA A 129 6.52 10.76 -0.28
C ALA A 129 7.04 11.62 -1.43
N VAL A 130 7.82 11.03 -2.35
CA VAL A 130 8.28 11.73 -3.55
C VAL A 130 7.09 12.14 -4.42
N MET A 131 6.17 11.21 -4.66
CA MET A 131 5.00 11.43 -5.48
C MET A 131 3.98 12.33 -4.78
N GLY A 132 3.82 12.24 -3.46
CA GLY A 132 3.04 13.20 -2.66
C GLY A 132 3.60 14.61 -2.75
N ARG A 133 4.93 14.79 -2.67
CA ARG A 133 5.56 16.10 -2.85
C ARG A 133 5.35 16.66 -4.27
N ILE A 134 5.47 15.82 -5.29
CA ILE A 134 5.34 16.24 -6.69
C ILE A 134 3.88 16.58 -7.05
N PHE A 135 2.92 15.75 -6.65
CA PHE A 135 1.53 15.87 -7.08
C PHE A 135 0.61 16.60 -6.09
N LEU A 136 0.91 16.57 -4.79
CA LEU A 136 0.10 17.21 -3.74
C LEU A 136 0.79 18.46 -3.15
N HIS A 137 2.03 18.77 -3.55
CA HIS A 137 2.84 19.87 -3.00
C HIS A 137 3.02 19.83 -1.46
N GLU A 138 2.88 18.64 -0.85
CA GLU A 138 3.06 18.47 0.59
C GLU A 138 4.57 18.53 0.97
N PRO A 139 4.94 19.27 2.02
CA PRO A 139 6.33 19.33 2.47
C PRO A 139 6.76 18.01 3.10
N VAL A 140 7.89 17.46 2.64
CA VAL A 140 8.52 16.29 3.29
C VAL A 140 9.11 16.75 4.62
N THR A 141 8.45 16.39 5.71
CA THR A 141 8.92 16.72 7.06
C THR A 141 10.21 15.97 7.39
N TRP A 142 11.09 16.59 8.19
CA TRP A 142 12.35 15.98 8.63
C TRP A 142 12.14 14.60 9.28
N ARG A 143 11.03 14.42 10.00
CA ARG A 143 10.64 13.15 10.62
C ARG A 143 10.39 12.05 9.57
N ALA A 144 9.78 12.39 8.43
CA ALA A 144 9.56 11.45 7.34
C ALA A 144 10.89 11.07 6.66
N ALA A 145 11.80 12.03 6.48
CA ALA A 145 13.14 11.78 5.94
C ALA A 145 13.95 10.83 6.84
N VAL A 146 13.95 11.05 8.17
CA VAL A 146 14.60 10.15 9.13
C VAL A 146 13.99 8.74 9.08
N SER A 147 12.66 8.64 9.01
CA SER A 147 11.97 7.35 8.93
C SER A 147 12.35 6.57 7.66
N MET A 148 12.48 7.26 6.53
CA MET A 148 12.95 6.68 5.27
C MET A 148 14.39 6.18 5.38
N SER A 149 15.29 6.96 5.99
CA SER A 149 16.68 6.57 6.18
C SER A 149 16.81 5.33 7.07
N VAL A 150 16.06 5.27 8.18
CA VAL A 150 16.02 4.10 9.07
C VAL A 150 15.51 2.86 8.32
N LEU A 151 14.48 3.02 7.48
CA LEU A 151 13.92 1.93 6.69
C LEU A 151 14.90 1.41 5.63
N VAL A 152 15.61 2.31 4.95
CA VAL A 152 16.69 1.93 4.01
C VAL A 152 17.81 1.17 4.75
N LEU A 153 18.23 1.65 5.92
CA LEU A 153 19.23 0.95 6.75
C LEU A 153 18.74 -0.44 7.19
N ALA A 154 17.49 -0.57 7.61
CA ALA A 154 16.91 -1.86 7.99
C ALA A 154 16.88 -2.84 6.81
N ILE A 155 16.55 -2.37 5.60
CA ILE A 155 16.59 -3.19 4.37
C ILE A 155 18.02 -3.62 4.05
N CYS A 156 19.01 -2.73 4.20
CA CYS A 156 20.42 -3.08 4.02
C CYS A 156 20.86 -4.17 5.01
N VAL A 157 20.48 -4.05 6.28
CA VAL A 157 20.78 -5.06 7.31
C VAL A 157 20.11 -6.40 6.98
N LEU A 158 18.84 -6.39 6.57
CA LEU A 158 18.14 -7.61 6.12
C LEU A 158 18.84 -8.25 4.91
N SER A 159 19.35 -7.43 3.99
CA SER A 159 20.04 -7.87 2.78
C SER A 159 21.41 -8.50 3.07
N LEU A 160 22.10 -8.08 4.14
CA LEU A 160 23.33 -8.72 4.60
C LEU A 160 23.07 -10.16 5.11
N GLY A 161 21.91 -10.41 5.71
CA GLY A 161 21.47 -11.77 6.10
C GLY A 161 20.92 -12.61 4.93
N ALA A 162 20.45 -11.95 3.87
CA ALA A 162 19.86 -12.60 2.70
C ALA A 162 20.86 -13.45 1.91
N GLY A 163 22.16 -13.15 1.93
CA GLY A 163 23.17 -13.93 1.20
C GLY A 163 23.35 -15.37 1.71
N ALA A 164 22.99 -15.64 2.97
CA ALA A 164 22.95 -17.00 3.53
C ALA A 164 21.62 -17.71 3.21
N ALA A 165 20.50 -16.98 3.21
CA ALA A 165 19.18 -17.51 2.88
C ALA A 165 18.97 -17.74 1.37
N SER A 166 19.52 -16.89 0.50
CA SER A 166 19.45 -17.06 -0.96
C SER A 166 20.22 -18.29 -1.43
N ARG A 167 21.32 -18.65 -0.75
CA ARG A 167 22.07 -19.87 -1.07
C ARG A 167 21.31 -21.15 -0.72
N SER A 168 20.54 -21.15 0.37
CA SER A 168 19.72 -22.33 0.74
C SER A 168 18.44 -22.47 -0.11
N VAL A 169 17.94 -21.40 -0.73
CA VAL A 169 16.74 -21.41 -1.58
C VAL A 169 17.05 -21.79 -3.03
N ILE A 170 18.25 -21.48 -3.53
CA ILE A 170 18.56 -21.58 -4.96
C ILE A 170 19.23 -22.93 -5.33
N GLY A 171 19.84 -23.66 -4.39
CA GLY A 171 20.39 -24.99 -4.66
C GLY A 171 21.34 -25.03 -5.86
N ALA A 172 22.21 -24.01 -6.00
CA ALA A 172 23.11 -23.88 -7.13
C ALA A 172 24.34 -24.78 -6.93
N ASP A 173 24.32 -25.97 -7.54
CA ASP A 173 25.45 -26.91 -7.52
C ASP A 173 26.43 -26.72 -8.69
N SER A 174 26.12 -25.85 -9.68
CA SER A 174 26.97 -25.61 -10.87
C SER A 174 27.21 -24.12 -11.17
N THR A 175 28.34 -23.80 -11.82
CA THR A 175 28.77 -22.42 -12.14
C THR A 175 27.87 -21.69 -13.14
N ASP A 176 27.21 -22.39 -14.06
CA ASP A 176 26.23 -21.79 -14.99
C ASP A 176 24.93 -21.38 -14.28
N ASP A 177 24.53 -22.09 -13.22
CA ASP A 177 23.35 -21.79 -12.42
C ASP A 177 23.48 -20.47 -11.64
N VAL A 178 24.72 -20.06 -11.31
CA VAL A 178 24.99 -18.86 -10.52
C VAL A 178 24.55 -17.59 -11.27
N SER A 179 24.79 -17.52 -12.58
CA SER A 179 24.43 -16.36 -13.40
C SER A 179 22.92 -16.21 -13.58
N VAL A 180 22.22 -17.32 -13.83
CA VAL A 180 20.75 -17.39 -13.95
C VAL A 180 20.09 -17.09 -12.61
N ALA A 181 20.66 -17.60 -11.52
CA ALA A 181 20.22 -17.31 -10.16
C ALA A 181 20.37 -15.82 -9.80
N ALA A 182 21.52 -15.21 -10.12
CA ALA A 182 21.77 -13.80 -9.85
C ALA A 182 20.79 -12.89 -10.62
N TRP A 183 20.52 -13.19 -11.90
CA TRP A 183 19.53 -12.46 -12.68
C TRP A 183 18.11 -12.59 -12.10
N ARG A 184 17.70 -13.79 -11.71
CA ARG A 184 16.39 -14.02 -11.08
C ARG A 184 16.24 -13.26 -9.76
N LEU A 185 17.28 -13.24 -8.93
CA LEU A 185 17.31 -12.46 -7.69
C LEU A 185 17.18 -10.95 -7.97
N PHE A 186 17.97 -10.43 -8.91
CA PHE A 186 17.90 -9.03 -9.30
C PHE A 186 16.52 -8.66 -9.82
N ALA A 187 15.96 -9.47 -10.73
CA ALA A 187 14.63 -9.28 -11.27
C ALA A 187 13.56 -9.31 -10.16
N ALA A 188 13.68 -10.19 -9.17
CA ALA A 188 12.75 -10.27 -8.03
C ALA A 188 12.80 -9.03 -7.13
N VAL A 189 13.99 -8.50 -6.86
CA VAL A 189 14.16 -7.23 -6.14
C VAL A 189 13.57 -6.08 -6.94
N ALA A 190 13.85 -6.01 -8.25
CA ALA A 190 13.30 -5.00 -9.14
C ALA A 190 11.76 -5.07 -9.19
N ALA A 191 11.19 -6.27 -9.28
CA ALA A 191 9.74 -6.48 -9.25
C ALA A 191 9.11 -6.03 -7.92
N ALA A 192 9.76 -6.31 -6.78
CA ALA A 192 9.30 -5.84 -5.46
C ALA A 192 9.31 -4.30 -5.35
N CYS A 193 10.34 -3.65 -5.90
CA CYS A 193 10.42 -2.19 -5.99
C CYS A 193 9.33 -1.61 -6.90
N VAL A 194 9.18 -2.13 -8.12
CA VAL A 194 8.14 -1.71 -9.07
C VAL A 194 6.75 -1.85 -8.45
N SER A 195 6.52 -2.95 -7.71
CA SER A 195 5.26 -3.16 -6.99
C SER A 195 4.99 -2.05 -5.98
N GLY A 196 6.01 -1.68 -5.20
CA GLY A 196 5.88 -0.61 -4.22
C GLY A 196 5.61 0.76 -4.85
N VAL A 197 6.24 1.07 -5.98
CA VAL A 197 5.95 2.30 -6.76
C VAL A 197 4.52 2.29 -7.28
N ALA A 198 4.05 1.16 -7.83
CA ALA A 198 2.68 1.03 -8.35
C ALA A 198 1.62 1.24 -7.24
N TYR A 199 1.84 0.66 -6.06
CA TYR A 199 0.96 0.88 -4.91
C TYR A 199 1.01 2.33 -4.38
N ALA A 200 2.18 2.96 -4.37
CA ALA A 200 2.31 4.37 -4.02
C ALA A 200 1.53 5.27 -4.98
N ALA A 201 1.65 5.03 -6.29
CA ALA A 201 0.90 5.76 -7.31
C ALA A 201 -0.61 5.62 -7.14
N LEU A 202 -1.09 4.39 -6.92
CA LEU A 202 -2.50 4.14 -6.59
C LEU A 202 -2.94 4.93 -5.34
N GLY A 203 -2.14 4.91 -4.28
CA GLY A 203 -2.41 5.67 -3.06
C GLY A 203 -2.51 7.17 -3.29
N VAL A 204 -1.61 7.74 -4.11
CA VAL A 204 -1.61 9.16 -4.46
C VAL A 204 -2.85 9.53 -5.29
N VAL A 205 -3.23 8.72 -6.28
CA VAL A 205 -4.42 8.96 -7.10
C VAL A 205 -5.70 8.91 -6.27
N ILE A 206 -5.80 7.95 -5.34
CA ILE A 206 -6.91 7.88 -4.38
C ILE A 206 -6.94 9.14 -3.51
N ARG A 207 -5.80 9.54 -2.92
CA ARG A 207 -5.72 10.76 -2.10
C ARG A 207 -6.11 11.99 -2.89
N HIS A 208 -5.63 12.15 -4.11
CA HIS A 208 -5.98 13.28 -4.97
C HIS A 208 -7.48 13.30 -5.31
N GLY A 209 -8.08 12.14 -5.61
CA GLY A 209 -9.51 12.02 -5.87
C GLY A 209 -10.39 12.29 -4.66
N VAL A 210 -9.93 11.96 -3.45
CA VAL A 210 -10.63 12.26 -2.19
C VAL A 210 -10.42 13.71 -1.78
N SER A 211 -9.21 14.25 -1.85
CA SER A 211 -8.90 15.65 -1.51
C SER A 211 -9.60 16.65 -2.45
N GLY A 212 -9.80 16.30 -3.72
CA GLY A 212 -10.63 17.10 -4.65
C GLY A 212 -12.11 17.15 -4.30
N ARG A 213 -12.60 16.25 -3.43
CA ARG A 213 -13.95 16.27 -2.84
C ARG A 213 -13.95 16.67 -1.35
N ALA A 214 -12.80 16.67 -0.70
CA ALA A 214 -12.60 17.12 0.68
C ALA A 214 -12.42 18.64 0.80
N SER A 215 -12.97 19.42 -0.15
CA SER A 215 -13.41 20.78 0.12
C SER A 215 -14.79 20.74 0.78
N VAL A 216 -14.94 19.95 1.85
CA VAL A 216 -16.09 19.96 2.75
C VAL A 216 -15.58 19.52 4.13
N ALA A 217 -15.75 20.39 5.13
CA ALA A 217 -15.38 20.25 6.54
C ALA A 217 -13.97 20.73 6.96
N THR A 218 -13.54 21.90 6.47
CA THR A 218 -12.71 22.82 7.28
C THR A 218 -13.20 24.26 7.08
N THR A 219 -14.36 24.55 7.66
CA THR A 219 -14.82 25.89 8.05
C THR A 219 -15.61 25.74 9.32
#